data_AF-A0A9W6TGJ9-F1
#
_entry.id   AF-A0A9W6TGJ9-F1
#
_cell.length_a   1.000
_cell.length_b   1.000
_cell.length_c   1.000
_cell.angle_alpha   90.00
_cell.angle_beta   90.00
_cell.angle_gamma   90.00
#
_symmetry.space_group_name_H-M   'P 1'
#
loop_
_entity.id
_entity.type
_entity.pdbx_description
1 polymer ?
#
loop_
_entity_poly.entity_id
_entity_poly.type
_entity_poly.pdbx_seq_one_letter_code
_entity_poly.pdbx_strand_id
1 'polypeptide(L)'
;MNLDAWKVQYSNTKNLADAMTWFWEHLDQEGYSLWFCDYNYNSENTKMFMTCNAVGGFLQRSEAMRKYAFGVMDVCGAEDSEIIITGCWLFRGDSEKHMIEANPDAEYYTWKKVEINDETKARVAAYWCNEDELEGKPIADSKVFK
;
A
#
# COMPACT_ATOMS: atom_id res chain seq x y z
N MET A 1 13.17 -12.71 4.20
CA MET A 1 13.54 -11.38 3.67
C MET A 1 14.06 -10.45 4.77
N ASN A 2 15.00 -9.55 4.48
CA ASN A 2 15.28 -8.39 5.35
C ASN A 2 14.46 -7.18 4.87
N LEU A 3 13.51 -6.72 5.70
CA LEU A 3 12.60 -5.63 5.34
C LEU A 3 13.30 -4.29 5.12
N ASP A 4 14.35 -3.97 5.88
CA ASP A 4 15.09 -2.72 5.69
C ASP A 4 15.85 -2.73 4.37
N ALA A 5 16.38 -3.89 3.97
CA ALA A 5 16.99 -4.06 2.65
C ALA A 5 15.97 -3.85 1.52
N TRP A 6 14.74 -4.37 1.68
CA TRP A 6 13.64 -4.10 0.74
C TRP A 6 13.37 -2.61 0.60
N LYS A 7 13.21 -1.89 1.71
CA LYS A 7 12.92 -0.45 1.70
C LYS A 7 14.02 0.38 1.05
N VAL A 8 15.28 0.01 1.27
CA VAL A 8 16.43 0.62 0.60
C VAL A 8 16.39 0.35 -0.89
N GLN A 9 16.15 -0.90 -1.30
CA GLN A 9 16.08 -1.29 -2.70
C GLN A 9 14.97 -0.54 -3.43
N TYR A 10 13.76 -0.53 -2.86
CA TYR A 10 12.61 0.19 -3.42
C TYR A 10 12.88 1.70 -3.57
N SER A 11 13.57 2.31 -2.61
CA SER A 11 13.83 3.77 -2.61
C SER A 11 14.95 4.22 -3.52
N ASN A 12 15.99 3.39 -3.70
CA ASN A 12 17.23 3.80 -4.36
C ASN A 12 17.33 3.33 -5.81
N THR A 13 16.51 2.37 -6.21
CA THR A 13 16.54 1.86 -7.58
C THR A 13 15.86 2.85 -8.52
N LYS A 14 16.54 3.21 -9.61
CA LYS A 14 15.97 4.12 -10.63
C LYS A 14 14.81 3.50 -11.41
N ASN A 15 14.85 2.17 -11.56
CA ASN A 15 13.85 1.38 -12.25
C ASN A 15 13.14 0.47 -11.25
N LEU A 16 11.88 0.78 -10.94
CA LEU A 16 11.11 0.01 -9.97
C LEU A 16 10.87 -1.45 -10.42
N ALA A 17 10.97 -1.77 -11.71
CA ALA A 17 10.90 -3.16 -12.18
C ALA A 17 12.06 -4.01 -11.65
N ASP A 18 13.26 -3.43 -11.52
CA ASP A 18 14.42 -4.12 -10.95
C ASP A 18 14.23 -4.31 -9.43
N ALA A 19 13.63 -3.33 -8.75
CA ALA A 19 13.25 -3.46 -7.35
C ALA A 19 12.21 -4.58 -7.15
N MET A 20 11.19 -4.66 -8.01
CA MET A 20 10.19 -5.73 -7.95
C MET A 20 10.80 -7.11 -8.21
N THR A 21 11.74 -7.22 -9.14
CA THR A 21 12.49 -8.47 -9.38
C THR A 21 13.21 -8.91 -8.11
N TRP A 22 13.96 -7.98 -7.48
CA TRP A 22 14.63 -8.25 -6.21
C TRP A 22 13.64 -8.66 -5.11
N PHE A 23 12.49 -7.98 -5.01
CA PHE A 23 11.46 -8.29 -4.03
C PHE A 23 10.98 -9.74 -4.14
N TRP A 24 10.62 -10.19 -5.34
CA TRP A 24 10.11 -11.55 -5.54
C TRP A 24 11.18 -12.62 -5.32
N GLU A 25 12.45 -12.34 -5.59
CA GLU A 25 13.57 -13.24 -5.31
C GLU A 25 13.86 -13.40 -3.80
N HIS A 26 13.56 -12.37 -3.00
CA HIS A 26 13.91 -12.32 -1.58
C HIS A 26 12.72 -12.47 -0.63
N LEU A 27 11.49 -12.47 -1.16
CA LEU A 27 10.27 -12.60 -0.39
C LEU A 27 10.23 -13.97 0.31
N ASP A 28 10.10 -13.90 1.63
CA ASP A 28 9.88 -15.05 2.50
C ASP A 28 8.38 -15.11 2.83
N GLN A 29 7.66 -16.00 2.16
CA GLN A 29 6.20 -16.13 2.27
C GLN A 29 5.75 -16.77 3.60
N GLU A 30 6.65 -17.40 4.35
CA GLU A 30 6.35 -17.89 5.70
C GLU A 30 6.45 -16.75 6.71
N GLY A 31 7.40 -15.83 6.51
CA GLY A 31 7.66 -14.70 7.38
C GLY A 31 6.86 -13.43 7.06
N TYR A 32 6.30 -13.32 5.86
CA TYR A 32 5.60 -12.12 5.37
C TYR A 32 4.36 -12.45 4.56
N SER A 33 3.37 -11.56 4.63
CA SER A 33 2.14 -11.61 3.85
C SER A 33 1.87 -10.29 3.14
N LEU A 34 1.25 -10.36 1.97
CA LEU A 34 0.83 -9.21 1.17
C LEU A 34 -0.67 -9.00 1.33
N TRP A 35 -1.10 -7.74 1.35
CA TRP A 35 -2.48 -7.34 1.57
C TRP A 35 -2.86 -6.15 0.70
N PHE A 36 -3.98 -6.24 -0.01
CA PHE A 36 -4.65 -5.07 -0.56
C PHE A 36 -5.57 -4.48 0.50
N CYS A 37 -5.66 -3.15 0.58
CA CYS A 37 -6.60 -2.46 1.45
C CYS A 37 -7.47 -1.49 0.65
N ASP A 38 -8.78 -1.55 0.84
CA ASP A 38 -9.74 -0.65 0.21
C ASP A 38 -10.50 0.11 1.30
N TYR A 39 -10.54 1.44 1.23
CA TYR A 39 -11.27 2.23 2.21
C TYR A 39 -12.79 2.07 2.04
N ASN A 40 -13.49 1.76 3.13
CA ASN A 40 -14.89 1.38 3.07
C ASN A 40 -15.85 2.56 2.83
N TYR A 41 -15.39 3.81 3.00
CA TYR A 41 -16.23 5.01 3.01
C TYR A 41 -15.82 6.02 1.92
N ASN A 42 -15.41 5.53 0.75
CA ASN A 42 -14.99 6.40 -0.36
C ASN A 42 -16.07 7.40 -0.79
N SER A 43 -17.36 7.07 -0.64
CA SER A 43 -18.48 7.98 -0.92
C SER A 43 -18.50 9.25 -0.04
N GLU A 44 -17.78 9.24 1.08
CA GLU A 44 -17.67 10.40 1.99
C GLU A 44 -16.51 11.32 1.63
N ASN A 45 -15.60 10.88 0.76
CA ASN A 45 -14.51 11.71 0.25
C ASN A 45 -15.06 12.78 -0.71
N THR A 46 -14.94 14.05 -0.33
CA THR A 46 -15.50 15.17 -1.11
C THR A 46 -14.44 16.14 -1.63
N LYS A 47 -13.22 16.13 -1.08
CA LYS A 47 -12.15 17.06 -1.44
C LYS A 47 -10.82 16.33 -1.51
N MET A 48 -10.21 16.31 -2.70
CA MET A 48 -8.97 15.59 -2.98
C MET A 48 -7.87 15.91 -1.96
N PHE A 49 -7.58 17.19 -1.74
CA PHE A 49 -6.53 17.60 -0.79
C PHE A 49 -6.80 17.11 0.65
N MET A 50 -8.06 17.06 1.08
CA MET A 50 -8.41 16.57 2.42
C MET A 50 -8.20 15.06 2.52
N THR A 51 -8.58 14.33 1.47
CA THR A 51 -8.37 12.89 1.37
C THR A 51 -6.88 12.54 1.36
N CYS A 52 -6.06 13.24 0.58
CA CYS A 52 -4.59 13.11 0.59
C CYS A 52 -4.00 13.33 1.99
N ASN A 53 -4.47 14.36 2.71
CA ASN A 53 -4.03 14.64 4.07
C ASN A 53 -4.50 13.56 5.07
N ALA A 54 -5.70 13.02 4.90
CA ALA A 54 -6.23 11.94 5.73
C ALA A 54 -5.37 10.68 5.60
N VAL A 55 -4.96 10.31 4.38
CA VAL A 55 -4.01 9.21 4.14
C VAL A 55 -2.65 9.49 4.79
N GLY A 56 -2.12 10.71 4.68
CA GLY A 56 -0.89 11.10 5.38
C GLY A 56 -1.00 10.94 6.90
N GLY A 57 -2.13 11.34 7.48
CA GLY A 57 -2.43 11.16 8.90
C GLY A 57 -2.55 9.69 9.31
N PHE A 58 -3.16 8.85 8.47
CA PHE A 58 -3.22 7.40 8.67
C PHE A 58 -1.81 6.80 8.76
N LEU A 59 -0.92 7.13 7.81
CA LEU A 59 0.46 6.65 7.83
C LEU A 59 1.24 7.10 9.07
N GLN A 60 1.06 8.35 9.49
CA GLN A 60 1.69 8.88 10.72
C GLN A 60 1.16 8.20 12.00
N ARG A 61 -0.08 7.73 12.02
CA ARG A 61 -0.61 6.97 13.16
C ARG A 61 -0.15 5.50 13.14
N SER A 62 0.27 5.00 11.98
CA SER A 62 0.80 3.64 11.83
C SER A 62 2.30 3.49 12.15
N GLU A 63 2.95 4.47 12.77
CA GLU A 63 4.40 4.45 13.07
C GLU A 63 4.89 3.22 13.83
N ALA A 64 4.06 2.65 14.71
CA ALA A 64 4.40 1.41 15.44
C ALA A 64 4.67 0.23 14.48
N MET A 65 4.08 0.25 13.28
CA MET A 65 4.29 -0.75 12.23
C MET A 65 5.56 -0.52 11.41
N ARG A 66 6.29 0.59 11.60
CA ARG A 66 7.44 0.94 10.74
C ARG A 66 8.48 -0.17 10.67
N LYS A 67 8.75 -0.91 11.75
CA LYS A 67 9.73 -2.02 11.74
C LYS A 67 9.19 -3.33 11.14
N TYR A 68 7.88 -3.41 10.91
CA TYR A 68 7.17 -4.65 10.60
C TYR A 68 6.39 -4.60 9.29
N ALA A 69 6.28 -3.42 8.67
CA ALA A 69 5.51 -3.22 7.47
C ALA A 69 6.24 -2.34 6.44
N PHE A 70 5.84 -2.55 5.19
CA PHE A 70 6.02 -1.64 4.07
C PHE A 70 4.66 -1.50 3.39
N GLY A 71 4.33 -0.33 2.85
CA GLY A 71 3.09 -0.17 2.10
C GLY A 71 3.10 1.04 1.20
N VAL A 72 2.21 1.03 0.23
CA VAL A 72 1.90 2.19 -0.60
C VAL A 72 0.39 2.41 -0.52
N MET A 73 0.00 3.65 -0.23
CA MET A 73 -1.38 4.11 -0.20
C MET A 73 -1.58 5.10 -1.33
N ASP A 74 -2.63 4.88 -2.11
CA ASP A 74 -2.96 5.68 -3.29
C ASP A 74 -4.32 6.35 -3.09
N VAL A 75 -4.38 7.62 -3.47
CA VAL A 75 -5.63 8.36 -3.63
C VAL A 75 -5.89 8.50 -5.12
N CYS A 76 -6.96 7.86 -5.59
CA CYS A 76 -7.30 7.78 -7.01
C CYS A 76 -8.60 8.55 -7.31
N GLY A 77 -8.70 9.07 -8.52
CA GLY A 77 -9.85 9.84 -9.01
C GLY A 77 -9.45 11.22 -9.54
N ALA A 78 -10.35 11.82 -10.30
CA ALA A 78 -10.25 13.19 -10.80
C ALA A 78 -11.14 14.14 -9.99
N GLU A 79 -10.97 15.45 -10.20
CA GLU A 79 -11.94 16.45 -9.72
C GLU A 79 -13.36 16.10 -10.21
N ASP A 80 -14.34 16.29 -9.34
CA ASP A 80 -15.76 15.97 -9.57
C ASP A 80 -16.08 14.48 -9.84
N SER A 81 -15.16 13.57 -9.53
CA SER A 81 -15.39 12.13 -9.53
C SER A 81 -15.29 11.52 -8.13
N GLU A 82 -15.67 10.25 -8.00
CA GLU A 82 -15.46 9.50 -6.76
C GLU A 82 -13.97 9.39 -6.43
N ILE A 83 -13.59 9.88 -5.25
CA ILE A 83 -12.23 9.82 -4.73
C ILE A 83 -12.07 8.52 -3.94
N ILE A 84 -11.17 7.65 -4.41
CA ILE A 84 -10.90 6.34 -3.84
C ILE A 84 -9.61 6.37 -3.06
N ILE A 85 -9.61 5.78 -1.87
CA ILE A 85 -8.40 5.41 -1.14
C ILE A 85 -8.22 3.90 -1.23
N THR A 86 -7.07 3.46 -1.72
CA THR A 86 -6.68 2.05 -1.76
C THR A 86 -5.18 1.91 -1.47
N GLY A 87 -4.68 0.71 -1.27
CA GLY A 87 -3.25 0.49 -1.05
C GLY A 87 -2.84 -0.97 -1.09
N CYS A 88 -1.52 -1.19 -1.12
CA CYS A 88 -0.91 -2.51 -1.04
C CYS A 88 0.17 -2.53 0.03
N TRP A 89 0.06 -3.47 0.95
CA TRP A 89 0.90 -3.60 2.13
C TRP A 89 1.59 -4.95 2.19
N LEU A 90 2.82 -4.93 2.66
CA LEU A 90 3.58 -6.08 3.09
C LEU A 90 3.67 -6.03 4.62
N PHE A 91 3.16 -7.07 5.27
CA PHE A 91 3.25 -7.24 6.72
C PHE A 91 4.18 -8.39 7.08
N ARG A 92 4.92 -8.23 8.17
CA ARG A 92 5.59 -9.33 8.84
C ARG A 92 4.55 -10.18 9.57
N GLY A 93 4.62 -11.49 9.36
CA GLY A 93 3.62 -12.44 9.82
C GLY A 93 2.43 -12.54 8.86
N ASP A 94 1.40 -13.26 9.29
CA ASP A 94 0.26 -13.65 8.44
C ASP A 94 -1.08 -13.05 8.89
N SER A 95 -1.07 -11.78 9.27
CA SER A 95 -2.25 -11.12 9.84
C SER A 95 -2.19 -9.61 9.70
N GLU A 96 -3.27 -9.04 9.20
CA GLU A 96 -3.57 -7.60 9.16
C GLU A 96 -3.90 -7.04 10.55
N LYS A 97 -4.27 -7.88 11.52
CA LYS A 97 -4.72 -7.43 12.85
C LYS A 97 -3.70 -6.56 13.57
N HIS A 98 -2.41 -6.79 13.33
CA HIS A 98 -1.35 -5.97 13.91
C HIS A 98 -1.42 -4.51 13.43
N MET A 99 -1.84 -4.27 12.18
CA MET A 99 -2.09 -2.92 11.68
C MET A 99 -3.28 -2.27 12.40
N ILE A 100 -4.36 -3.02 12.63
CA ILE A 100 -5.54 -2.55 13.37
C ILE A 100 -5.19 -2.22 14.82
N GLU A 101 -4.44 -3.09 15.50
CA GLU A 101 -3.97 -2.86 16.87
C GLU A 101 -3.07 -1.62 16.98
N ALA A 102 -2.21 -1.39 15.98
CA ALA A 102 -1.31 -0.24 15.94
C ALA A 102 -2.04 1.06 15.56
N ASN A 103 -3.03 0.99 14.69
CA ASN A 103 -3.82 2.11 14.22
C ASN A 103 -5.28 1.69 14.02
N PRO A 104 -6.19 2.03 14.95
CA PRO A 104 -7.60 1.65 14.88
C PRO A 104 -8.32 2.15 13.62
N ASP A 105 -7.82 3.20 12.96
CA ASP A 105 -8.40 3.66 11.70
C ASP A 105 -8.29 2.61 10.58
N ALA A 106 -7.41 1.62 10.72
CA ALA A 106 -7.27 0.51 9.78
C ALA A 106 -8.53 -0.39 9.76
N GLU A 107 -9.40 -0.33 10.78
CA GLU A 107 -10.71 -1.03 10.79
C GLU A 107 -11.67 -0.50 9.72
N TYR A 108 -11.47 0.73 9.25
CA TYR A 108 -12.27 1.33 8.19
C TYR A 108 -11.84 0.89 6.78
N TYR A 109 -10.89 -0.04 6.68
CA TYR A 109 -10.43 -0.62 5.43
C TYR A 109 -10.82 -2.09 5.36
N THR A 110 -11.21 -2.54 4.18
CA THR A 110 -11.28 -3.96 3.87
C THR A 110 -9.90 -4.46 3.49
N TRP A 111 -9.35 -5.39 4.26
CA TRP A 111 -8.05 -6.01 4.01
C TRP A 111 -8.24 -7.35 3.32
N LYS A 112 -7.59 -7.53 2.17
CA LYS A 112 -7.62 -8.78 1.39
C LYS A 112 -6.21 -9.32 1.26
N LYS A 113 -5.98 -10.48 1.87
CA LYS A 113 -4.70 -11.20 1.74
C LYS A 113 -4.49 -11.58 0.28
N VAL A 114 -3.28 -11.38 -0.20
CA VAL A 114 -2.90 -11.67 -1.58
C VAL A 114 -2.49 -13.13 -1.71
N GLU A 115 -3.14 -13.85 -2.62
CA GLU A 115 -2.67 -15.14 -3.10
C GLU A 115 -1.65 -14.91 -4.23
N ILE A 116 -0.43 -15.37 -4.05
CA ILE A 116 0.68 -15.06 -4.99
C ILE A 116 0.54 -15.88 -6.26
N ASN A 117 0.23 -15.19 -7.36
CA ASN A 117 0.22 -15.70 -8.73
C ASN A 117 0.65 -14.58 -9.69
N ASP A 118 0.73 -14.84 -10.99
CA ASP A 118 1.27 -13.85 -11.93
C ASP A 118 0.39 -12.59 -12.05
N GLU A 119 -0.93 -12.73 -11.95
CA GLU A 119 -1.88 -11.61 -11.97
C GLU A 119 -1.71 -10.73 -10.72
N THR A 120 -1.67 -11.34 -9.54
CA THR A 120 -1.52 -10.58 -8.30
C THR A 120 -0.13 -9.98 -8.15
N LYS A 121 0.93 -10.62 -8.67
CA LYS A 121 2.26 -10.02 -8.76
C LYS A 121 2.27 -8.76 -9.62
N ALA A 122 1.61 -8.79 -10.78
CA ALA A 122 1.45 -7.63 -11.63
C ALA A 122 0.64 -6.52 -10.94
N ARG A 123 -0.43 -6.89 -10.22
CA ARG A 123 -1.23 -5.95 -9.44
C ARG A 123 -0.43 -5.30 -8.30
N VAL A 124 0.36 -6.07 -7.54
CA VAL A 124 1.26 -5.54 -6.51
C VAL A 124 2.27 -4.56 -7.13
N ALA A 125 2.84 -4.88 -8.29
CA ALA A 125 3.72 -3.96 -9.00
C ALA A 125 3.00 -2.67 -9.42
N ALA A 126 1.75 -2.74 -9.89
CA ALA A 126 0.96 -1.56 -10.23
C ALA A 126 0.75 -0.65 -9.00
N TYR A 127 0.32 -1.21 -7.87
CA TYR A 127 0.14 -0.46 -6.62
C TYR A 127 1.44 0.15 -6.08
N TRP A 128 2.57 -0.55 -6.23
CA TRP A 128 3.83 -0.07 -5.68
C TRP A 128 4.62 0.81 -6.64
N CYS A 129 4.36 0.78 -7.94
CA CYS A 129 5.28 1.38 -8.92
C CYS A 129 4.62 2.33 -9.91
N ASN A 130 3.29 2.34 -10.04
CA ASN A 130 2.64 3.24 -10.97
C ASN A 130 2.41 4.62 -10.32
N GLU A 131 2.59 5.68 -11.10
CA GLU A 131 2.41 7.07 -10.66
C GLU A 131 1.25 7.76 -11.40
N ASP A 132 0.81 7.21 -12.53
CA ASP A 132 -0.20 7.86 -13.40
C ASP A 132 -1.62 7.36 -13.12
N GLU A 133 -1.81 6.04 -13.05
CA GLU A 133 -3.13 5.41 -12.99
C GLU A 133 -3.11 4.11 -12.18
N LEU A 134 -4.19 3.85 -11.43
CA LEU A 134 -4.42 2.59 -10.75
C LEU A 134 -5.84 2.12 -11.04
N GLU A 135 -5.97 0.88 -11.54
CA GLU A 135 -7.26 0.23 -11.81
C GLU A 135 -8.25 1.08 -12.65
N GLY A 136 -7.77 1.76 -13.69
CA GLY A 136 -8.64 2.58 -14.54
C GLY A 136 -8.88 4.00 -14.02
N LYS A 137 -8.29 4.39 -12.88
CA LYS A 137 -8.46 5.71 -12.26
C LYS A 137 -7.14 6.45 -12.12
N PRO A 138 -7.07 7.74 -12.45
CA PRO A 138 -5.84 8.52 -12.30
C PRO A 138 -5.43 8.59 -10.83
N ILE A 139 -4.13 8.48 -10.56
CA ILE A 139 -3.57 8.63 -9.23
C ILE A 139 -3.39 10.14 -8.97
N ALA A 140 -4.03 10.64 -7.92
CA ALA A 140 -3.88 12.03 -7.50
C ALA A 140 -2.73 12.22 -6.50
N ASP A 141 -2.46 11.20 -5.70
CA ASP A 141 -1.40 11.20 -4.70
C ASP A 141 -1.06 9.75 -4.31
N SER A 142 0.24 9.47 -4.14
CA SER A 142 0.74 8.18 -3.69
C SER A 142 1.70 8.38 -2.54
N LYS A 143 1.53 7.58 -1.48
CA LYS A 143 2.30 7.72 -0.23
C LYS A 143 2.88 6.39 0.20
N VAL A 144 4.21 6.37 0.28
CA VAL A 144 4.98 5.20 0.70
C VAL A 144 5.19 5.20 2.21
N PHE A 145 4.82 4.11 2.86
CA PHE A 145 5.14 3.78 4.25
C PHE A 145 6.38 2.87 4.30
N LYS A 146 7.48 3.39 4.84
CA LYS A 146 8.76 2.67 4.97
C LYS A 146 9.54 3.14 6.18
#